data_AF-A0A533X630-F1
#
_entry.id   AF-A0A533X630-F1
#
_cell.length_a   1.000
_cell.length_b   1.000
_cell.length_c   1.000
_cell.angle_alpha   90.00
_cell.angle_beta   90.00
_cell.angle_gamma   90.00
#
_symmetry.space_group_name_H-M   'P 1'
#
loop_
_entity.id
_entity.type
_entity.pdbx_description
1 polymer ?
#
loop_
_entity_poly.entity_id
_entity_poly.type
_entity_poly.pdbx_seq_one_letter_code
_entity_poly.pdbx_strand_id
1 'polypeptide(L)'
;MRKGLRALATMGTLTLLVLGVLGYSMAAKAQTAGGLAQRYAPVLHFAGGEKFFPTSVDYIISSSSLMQRNADGSSSLVTSSPTPTSLGGYNSSRDFLDNNHGTLDAIAADYASVGASTGYFAYVHVDNLSDSTVIQYWLFYAYNNGPLNDHQSDIEVVEVFLDGGGNPTQALYSQHLAGENAAWGNVETQNGHPVVYIALGSHANYFRSFQGRVGIENDVVNAGGPTVTPDQLKLVVLGGQPNAPADQSWLSFLGRWGFTGTDTQIATGMAGPLGPVFNDNGQRWGAPYDYLGRTLTVDSNYLYLAWFVANFLLLWLAYAGIRGAWKFVGIVRLSRVGGLRVGGFLKGRGGAGLATGLVGIVITLVALFLPWYSVYASSQSGAFSGSAPVQLMSVDGTSGLSVNLFIGPNADSSSGLTSFASAQFPFATLFAVGIGLLLLDVVGVRSGRRLGRKFIFAAISSLLPFVLIYAFVAYLPNLVPLASSLLGGQAVPPAAIQLVGTIASNPIGGSASQTFPVVGRRP
;
A
#
# COMPACT_ATOMS: atom_id res chain seq x y z
N MET A 1 -53.64 54.72 47.20
CA MET A 1 -54.53 53.53 47.18
C MET A 1 -53.67 52.29 46.94
N ARG A 2 -53.77 51.33 47.87
CA ARG A 2 -53.56 49.86 47.75
C ARG A 2 -52.32 49.37 46.98
N LYS A 3 -51.30 48.83 47.67
CA LYS A 3 -51.14 47.41 48.12
C LYS A 3 -50.94 46.48 46.90
N GLY A 4 -49.91 45.63 46.75
CA GLY A 4 -48.81 45.15 47.62
C GLY A 4 -48.07 43.99 46.90
N LEU A 5 -47.20 43.27 47.63
CA LEU A 5 -46.44 42.04 47.26
C LEU A 5 -45.17 42.28 46.40
N ARG A 6 -43.94 41.83 46.74
CA ARG A 6 -43.41 40.90 47.77
C ARG A 6 -41.94 41.23 48.07
N ALA A 7 -41.56 41.02 49.33
CA ALA A 7 -40.19 40.82 49.78
C ALA A 7 -39.71 39.41 49.41
N LEU A 8 -38.51 39.28 48.82
CA LEU A 8 -37.48 38.26 49.09
C LEU A 8 -36.33 38.46 48.09
N ALA A 9 -35.29 39.22 48.47
CA ALA A 9 -34.07 39.33 47.67
C ALA A 9 -32.91 39.76 48.57
N THR A 10 -32.39 38.83 49.38
CA THR A 10 -31.05 38.89 50.00
C THR A 10 -30.84 37.66 50.88
N MET A 11 -30.49 36.52 50.28
CA MET A 11 -29.80 35.37 50.93
C MET A 11 -29.60 34.26 49.88
N GLY A 12 -28.74 34.52 48.90
CA GLY A 12 -28.50 33.56 47.82
C GLY A 12 -27.26 33.86 47.00
N THR A 13 -26.18 34.32 47.64
CA THR A 13 -24.94 34.66 46.92
C THR A 13 -23.69 34.49 47.77
N LEU A 14 -23.63 33.46 48.63
CA LEU A 14 -22.40 33.14 49.37
C LEU A 14 -22.15 31.64 49.61
N THR A 15 -22.73 30.76 48.78
CA THR A 15 -22.44 29.30 48.84
C THR A 15 -21.97 28.73 47.50
N LEU A 16 -21.90 29.54 46.44
CA LEU A 16 -21.43 29.11 45.11
C LEU A 16 -19.98 29.48 44.80
N LEU A 17 -19.33 30.28 45.64
CA LEU A 17 -17.93 30.70 45.40
C LEU A 17 -16.88 29.76 46.02
N VAL A 18 -17.26 28.90 46.98
CA VAL A 18 -16.33 27.95 47.62
C VAL A 18 -16.32 26.58 46.94
N LEU A 19 -17.37 26.23 46.17
CA LEU A 19 -17.39 25.03 45.32
C LEU A 19 -16.73 25.23 43.95
N GLY A 20 -16.54 26.48 43.51
CA GLY A 20 -15.89 26.81 42.23
C GLY A 20 -14.36 26.85 42.25
N VAL A 21 -13.74 26.87 43.44
CA VAL A 21 -12.27 26.98 43.59
C VAL A 21 -11.62 25.65 44.01
N LEU A 22 -12.40 24.66 44.42
CA LEU A 22 -11.90 23.30 44.73
C LEU A 22 -11.90 22.33 43.53
N GLY A 23 -12.36 22.78 42.35
CA GLY A 23 -12.49 21.96 41.14
C GLY A 23 -11.39 22.13 40.08
N TYR A 24 -10.45 23.06 40.24
CA TYR A 24 -9.42 23.38 39.24
C TYR A 24 -8.00 23.22 39.81
N SER A 25 -7.71 22.03 40.34
CA SER A 25 -6.33 21.53 40.52
C SER A 25 -6.38 20.01 40.67
N MET A 26 -7.07 19.32 39.76
CA MET A 26 -6.55 18.02 39.36
C MET A 26 -5.29 18.34 38.56
N ALA A 27 -4.15 18.36 39.25
CA ALA A 27 -2.86 18.27 38.57
C ALA A 27 -3.01 17.16 37.53
N ALA A 28 -2.79 17.48 36.24
CA ALA A 28 -2.82 16.50 35.17
C ALA A 28 -1.95 15.34 35.61
N LYS A 29 -2.59 14.23 36.00
CA LYS A 29 -1.87 13.05 36.47
C LYS A 29 -0.97 12.68 35.31
N ALA A 30 0.35 12.74 35.49
CA ALA A 30 1.31 12.39 34.45
C ALA A 30 0.87 11.05 33.84
N GLN A 31 0.48 11.07 32.56
CA GLN A 31 -0.06 9.87 31.93
C GLN A 31 1.07 8.84 31.89
N THR A 32 0.85 7.68 32.50
CA THR A 32 1.86 6.62 32.47
C THR A 32 1.97 6.06 31.05
N ALA A 33 3.14 5.55 30.67
CA ALA A 33 3.34 4.92 29.35
C ALA A 33 2.28 3.85 29.07
N GLY A 34 1.95 3.01 30.06
CA GLY A 34 0.88 2.01 29.94
C GLY A 34 -0.53 2.61 29.78
N GLY A 35 -0.82 3.74 30.43
CA GLY A 35 -2.10 4.44 30.25
C GLY A 35 -2.25 5.04 28.86
N LEU A 36 -1.17 5.61 28.31
CA LEU A 36 -1.12 6.11 26.94
C LEU A 36 -1.24 4.98 25.92
N ALA A 37 -0.51 3.88 26.14
CA ALA A 37 -0.57 2.67 25.33
C ALA A 37 -2.00 2.11 25.22
N GLN A 38 -2.75 2.06 26.33
CA GLN A 38 -4.13 1.60 26.32
C GLN A 38 -5.07 2.60 25.64
N ARG A 39 -4.92 3.90 25.95
CA ARG A 39 -5.82 4.95 25.46
C ARG A 39 -5.81 5.08 23.94
N TYR A 40 -4.65 4.89 23.31
CA TYR A 40 -4.47 5.05 21.87
C TYR A 40 -4.16 3.73 21.16
N ALA A 41 -4.40 2.58 21.80
CA ALA A 41 -4.21 1.27 21.18
C ALA A 41 -5.01 1.19 19.87
N PRO A 42 -4.44 0.74 18.76
CA PRO A 42 -5.10 0.77 17.47
C PRO A 42 -6.18 -0.31 17.33
N VAL A 43 -7.19 -0.04 16.50
CA VAL A 43 -8.08 -1.05 15.92
C VAL A 43 -7.49 -1.47 14.58
N LEU A 44 -7.19 -2.75 14.41
CA LEU A 44 -6.56 -3.27 13.20
C LEU A 44 -7.58 -4.02 12.34
N HIS A 45 -7.87 -3.51 11.14
CA HIS A 45 -8.70 -4.18 10.14
C HIS A 45 -7.82 -4.86 9.11
N PHE A 46 -7.93 -6.18 8.98
CA PHE A 46 -7.18 -6.95 7.99
C PHE A 46 -7.95 -7.11 6.69
N ALA A 47 -7.20 -7.19 5.59
CA ALA A 47 -7.73 -7.59 4.31
C ALA A 47 -8.19 -9.06 4.33
N GLY A 48 -9.22 -9.36 3.52
CA GLY A 48 -9.67 -10.74 3.34
C GLY A 48 -8.57 -11.62 2.75
N GLY A 49 -8.31 -12.77 3.37
CA GLY A 49 -7.28 -13.72 2.93
C GLY A 49 -5.94 -13.62 3.65
N GLU A 50 -5.79 -12.70 4.62
CA GLU A 50 -4.57 -12.59 5.44
C GLU A 50 -4.28 -13.88 6.21
N LYS A 51 -3.00 -14.28 6.22
CA LYS A 51 -2.50 -15.48 6.89
C LYS A 51 -1.78 -15.16 8.20
N PHE A 52 -1.16 -13.98 8.30
CA PHE A 52 -0.29 -13.58 9.38
C PHE A 52 -0.85 -12.35 10.11
N PHE A 53 -0.93 -12.43 11.43
CA PHE A 53 -1.41 -11.35 12.30
C PHE A 53 -0.31 -10.94 13.28
N PRO A 54 -0.43 -9.76 13.95
CA PRO A 54 0.58 -9.28 14.88
C PRO A 54 0.82 -10.31 15.98
N THR A 55 2.04 -10.84 16.06
CA THR A 55 2.42 -11.95 16.92
C THR A 55 3.54 -11.55 17.89
N SER A 56 3.88 -12.44 18.82
CA SER A 56 4.95 -12.18 19.78
C SER A 56 6.33 -12.34 19.15
N VAL A 57 7.28 -11.55 19.64
CA VAL A 57 8.72 -11.77 19.37
C VAL A 57 9.18 -13.14 19.84
N ASP A 58 8.58 -13.68 20.91
CA ASP A 58 8.85 -15.03 21.39
C ASP A 58 8.61 -16.08 20.32
N TYR A 59 7.48 -16.00 19.60
CA TYR A 59 7.18 -16.91 18.50
C TYR A 59 8.26 -16.80 17.41
N ILE A 60 8.54 -15.59 16.93
CA ILE A 60 9.49 -15.38 15.83
C ILE A 60 10.89 -15.88 16.21
N ILE A 61 11.35 -15.57 17.42
CA ILE A 61 12.67 -15.98 17.92
C ILE A 61 12.71 -17.50 18.13
N SER A 62 11.70 -18.10 18.79
CA SER A 62 11.71 -19.52 19.10
C SER A 62 11.55 -20.43 17.87
N SER A 63 10.91 -19.93 16.81
CA SER A 63 10.78 -20.62 15.53
C SER A 63 12.00 -20.42 14.61
N SER A 64 13.06 -19.76 15.09
CA SER A 64 14.23 -19.41 14.28
C SER A 64 15.54 -19.94 14.85
N SER A 65 16.52 -20.14 13.97
CA SER A 65 17.94 -20.26 14.32
C SER A 65 18.63 -18.93 14.09
N LEU A 66 19.60 -18.56 14.95
CA LEU A 66 20.44 -17.41 14.70
C LEU A 66 21.61 -17.81 13.81
N MET A 67 21.69 -17.19 12.64
CA MET A 67 22.70 -17.41 11.63
C MET A 67 23.55 -16.14 11.45
N GLN A 68 24.77 -16.29 10.95
CA GLN A 68 25.63 -15.17 10.55
C GLN A 68 26.05 -15.32 9.09
N ARG A 69 25.87 -14.26 8.30
CA ARG A 69 26.30 -14.21 6.90
C ARG A 69 27.82 -14.03 6.80
N ASN A 70 28.46 -14.91 6.05
CA ASN A 70 29.88 -14.89 5.75
C ASN A 70 30.18 -13.99 4.55
N ALA A 71 31.46 -13.58 4.41
CA ALA A 71 31.88 -12.70 3.32
C ALA A 71 31.77 -13.34 1.93
N ASP A 72 31.78 -14.68 1.86
CA ASP A 72 31.61 -15.45 0.63
C ASP A 72 30.13 -15.68 0.25
N GLY A 73 29.20 -15.14 1.04
CA GLY A 73 27.75 -15.29 0.85
C GLY A 73 27.14 -16.54 1.46
N SER A 74 27.94 -17.44 2.06
CA SER A 74 27.42 -18.55 2.87
C SER A 74 26.93 -18.07 4.25
N SER A 75 26.27 -18.94 5.01
CA SER A 75 25.80 -18.66 6.36
C SER A 75 26.32 -19.68 7.35
N SER A 76 26.69 -19.24 8.54
CA SER A 76 27.14 -20.09 9.65
C SER A 76 26.14 -20.02 10.80
N LEU A 77 25.91 -21.16 11.46
CA LEU A 77 25.06 -21.21 12.65
C LEU A 77 25.76 -20.54 13.82
N VAL A 78 25.10 -19.56 14.45
CA VAL A 78 25.55 -18.93 15.71
C VAL A 78 24.91 -19.65 16.89
N THR A 79 23.59 -19.84 16.87
CA THR A 79 22.86 -20.66 17.84
C THR A 79 21.57 -21.20 17.23
N SER A 80 21.23 -22.45 17.54
CA SER A 80 19.97 -23.08 17.10
C SER A 80 18.78 -22.75 18.00
N SER A 81 18.99 -22.00 19.09
CA SER A 81 17.96 -21.72 20.09
C SER A 81 18.16 -20.34 20.71
N PRO A 82 18.06 -19.26 19.91
CA PRO A 82 18.06 -17.91 20.46
C PRO A 82 16.86 -17.70 21.38
N THR A 83 16.99 -16.76 22.33
CA THR A 83 15.89 -16.37 23.23
C THR A 83 15.77 -14.86 23.30
N PRO A 84 14.58 -14.31 23.64
CA PRO A 84 14.41 -12.86 23.81
C PRO A 84 15.43 -12.23 24.79
N THR A 85 15.85 -12.98 25.81
CA THR A 85 16.83 -12.54 26.82
C THR A 85 18.28 -12.56 26.34
N SER A 86 18.63 -13.45 25.41
CA SER A 86 20.00 -13.59 24.89
C SER A 86 20.25 -12.79 23.61
N LEU A 87 19.20 -12.49 22.83
CA LEU A 87 19.33 -11.99 21.48
C LEU A 87 20.06 -10.62 21.40
N GLY A 88 19.88 -9.75 22.39
CA GLY A 88 20.60 -8.47 22.46
C GLY A 88 22.11 -8.58 22.69
N GLY A 89 22.61 -9.75 23.08
CA GLY A 89 24.05 -10.01 23.24
C GLY A 89 24.79 -10.19 21.92
N TYR A 90 24.07 -10.40 20.81
CA TYR A 90 24.65 -10.57 19.47
C TYR A 90 24.73 -9.22 18.77
N ASN A 91 25.96 -8.77 18.48
CA ASN A 91 26.27 -7.40 18.07
C ASN A 91 26.79 -7.28 16.62
N SER A 92 26.59 -8.30 15.79
CA SER A 92 27.01 -8.29 14.39
C SER A 92 25.83 -7.96 13.48
N SER A 93 25.98 -6.96 12.63
CA SER A 93 25.00 -6.60 11.59
C SER A 93 24.86 -7.66 10.49
N ARG A 94 25.70 -8.70 10.52
CA ARG A 94 25.63 -9.86 9.62
C ARG A 94 24.78 -10.99 10.21
N ASP A 95 24.33 -10.85 11.45
CA ASP A 95 23.51 -11.84 12.12
C ASP A 95 22.06 -11.72 11.65
N PHE A 96 21.35 -12.84 11.56
CA PHE A 96 19.95 -12.86 11.20
C PHE A 96 19.22 -14.08 11.77
N LEU A 97 17.93 -13.91 12.07
CA LEU A 97 17.03 -15.00 12.46
C LEU A 97 16.55 -15.71 11.20
N ASP A 98 16.92 -16.98 11.03
CA ASP A 98 16.44 -17.83 9.93
C ASP A 98 15.34 -18.75 10.44
N ASN A 99 14.13 -18.61 9.91
CA ASN A 99 12.99 -19.41 10.36
C ASN A 99 13.20 -20.88 10.00
N ASN A 100 13.05 -21.78 10.98
CA ASN A 100 13.35 -23.20 10.82
C ASN A 100 12.42 -23.93 9.83
N HIS A 101 11.28 -23.34 9.46
CA HIS A 101 10.36 -23.86 8.44
C HIS A 101 10.71 -23.39 7.01
N GLY A 102 11.46 -22.30 6.88
CA GLY A 102 11.98 -21.78 5.61
C GLY A 102 10.94 -21.07 4.73
N THR A 103 10.03 -21.83 4.13
CA THR A 103 9.15 -21.37 3.06
C THR A 103 7.87 -20.71 3.57
N LEU A 104 7.27 -19.84 2.76
CA LEU A 104 5.97 -19.19 3.04
C LEU A 104 4.89 -20.20 3.49
N ASP A 105 4.70 -21.29 2.74
CA ASP A 105 3.64 -22.26 3.03
C ASP A 105 3.91 -23.05 4.32
N ALA A 106 5.18 -23.37 4.59
CA ALA A 106 5.55 -24.07 5.81
C ALA A 106 5.41 -23.17 7.05
N ILE A 107 5.82 -21.90 6.95
CA ILE A 107 5.66 -20.90 8.01
C ILE A 107 4.18 -20.58 8.23
N ALA A 108 3.39 -20.47 7.17
CA ALA A 108 1.93 -20.28 7.26
C ALA A 108 1.24 -21.46 7.96
N ALA A 109 1.64 -22.70 7.64
CA ALA A 109 1.09 -23.89 8.26
C ALA A 109 1.45 -23.97 9.76
N ASP A 110 2.71 -23.70 10.11
CA ASP A 110 3.14 -23.62 11.51
C ASP A 110 2.38 -22.52 12.26
N TYR A 111 2.41 -21.29 11.75
CA TYR A 111 1.72 -20.15 12.35
C TYR A 111 0.20 -20.39 12.51
N ALA A 112 -0.46 -21.02 11.55
CA ALA A 112 -1.88 -21.38 11.70
C ALA A 112 -2.12 -22.42 12.80
N SER A 113 -1.14 -23.31 13.06
CA SER A 113 -1.24 -24.34 14.08
C SER A 113 -0.97 -23.85 15.51
N VAL A 114 -0.08 -22.86 15.67
CA VAL A 114 0.34 -22.35 17.00
C VAL A 114 0.08 -20.86 17.21
N GLY A 115 0.25 -20.03 16.19
CA GLY A 115 0.13 -18.57 16.24
C GLY A 115 -1.28 -18.06 16.51
N ALA A 116 -2.32 -18.77 16.06
CA ALA A 116 -3.70 -18.42 16.44
C ALA A 116 -3.97 -18.55 17.95
N SER A 117 -3.16 -19.35 18.66
CA SER A 117 -3.29 -19.56 20.12
C SER A 117 -2.44 -18.59 20.96
N THR A 118 -1.46 -17.91 20.37
CA THR A 118 -0.59 -16.95 21.09
C THR A 118 -1.28 -15.61 21.33
N GLY A 119 -2.29 -15.26 20.52
CA GLY A 119 -3.01 -13.99 20.58
C GLY A 119 -2.27 -12.86 19.86
N TYR A 120 -2.90 -11.68 19.80
CA TYR A 120 -2.34 -10.54 19.06
C TYR A 120 -1.47 -9.67 19.95
N PHE A 121 -0.33 -9.19 19.45
CA PHE A 121 0.61 -8.37 20.23
C PHE A 121 0.91 -7.03 19.57
N ALA A 122 1.12 -6.02 20.39
CA ALA A 122 1.77 -4.78 19.99
C ALA A 122 2.80 -4.37 21.05
N TYR A 123 4.00 -4.04 20.60
CA TYR A 123 5.10 -3.61 21.46
C TYR A 123 5.17 -2.09 21.47
N VAL A 124 4.94 -1.49 22.64
CA VAL A 124 4.64 -0.07 22.76
C VAL A 124 5.83 0.69 23.31
N HIS A 125 6.41 1.57 22.50
CA HIS A 125 7.38 2.56 22.96
C HIS A 125 6.69 3.91 23.16
N VAL A 126 6.95 4.56 24.30
CA VAL A 126 6.44 5.91 24.58
C VAL A 126 7.63 6.83 24.76
N ASP A 127 7.86 7.68 23.77
CA ASP A 127 8.92 8.67 23.78
C ASP A 127 8.38 10.00 24.30
N ASN A 128 8.95 10.49 25.40
CA ASN A 128 8.55 11.75 26.03
C ASN A 128 9.59 12.83 25.68
N LEU A 129 9.22 13.69 24.73
CA LEU A 129 10.02 14.81 24.26
C LEU A 129 9.69 16.07 25.09
N SER A 130 10.42 17.16 24.87
CA SER A 130 10.29 18.37 25.72
C SER A 130 8.86 18.94 25.75
N ASP A 131 8.18 18.94 24.60
CA ASP A 131 6.87 19.57 24.41
C ASP A 131 5.87 18.66 23.69
N SER A 132 6.16 17.37 23.62
CA SER A 132 5.30 16.37 22.98
C SER A 132 5.56 14.96 23.49
N THR A 133 4.63 14.05 23.21
CA THR A 133 4.78 12.63 23.47
C THR A 133 4.46 11.85 22.20
N VAL A 134 5.30 10.87 21.85
CA VAL A 134 5.04 9.97 20.72
C VAL A 134 4.82 8.57 21.25
N ILE A 135 3.74 7.92 20.80
CA ILE A 135 3.43 6.53 21.14
C ILE A 135 3.61 5.70 19.88
N GLN A 136 4.51 4.73 19.90
CA GLN A 136 4.81 3.84 18.79
C GLN A 136 4.30 2.43 19.11
N TYR A 137 3.43 1.88 18.26
CA TYR A 137 2.96 0.51 18.31
C TYR A 137 3.68 -0.31 17.25
N TRP A 138 4.67 -1.08 17.67
CA TRP A 138 5.42 -1.98 16.82
C TRP A 138 4.69 -3.32 16.69
N LEU A 139 4.38 -3.69 15.45
CA LEU A 139 3.64 -4.89 15.06
C LEU A 139 4.59 -5.85 14.34
N PHE A 140 4.66 -7.08 14.84
CA PHE A 140 5.52 -8.12 14.28
C PHE A 140 4.69 -9.18 13.58
N TYR A 141 5.09 -9.59 12.40
CA TYR A 141 4.42 -10.65 11.64
C TYR A 141 5.40 -11.80 11.37
N ALA A 142 4.90 -13.01 11.20
CA ALA A 142 5.74 -14.18 10.97
C ALA A 142 6.40 -14.18 9.57
N TYR A 143 5.77 -13.49 8.61
CA TYR A 143 6.19 -13.48 7.23
C TYR A 143 5.52 -12.30 6.50
N ASN A 144 6.22 -11.68 5.55
CA ASN A 144 5.67 -10.73 4.59
C ASN A 144 5.58 -11.43 3.22
N ASN A 145 4.38 -11.54 2.65
CA ASN A 145 4.15 -12.12 1.32
C ASN A 145 3.52 -11.10 0.36
N GLY A 146 3.91 -9.84 0.53
CA GLY A 146 3.51 -8.72 -0.30
C GLY A 146 4.01 -8.87 -1.74
N PRO A 147 3.38 -8.18 -2.70
CA PRO A 147 3.80 -8.24 -4.09
C PRO A 147 5.20 -7.64 -4.32
N LEU A 148 5.58 -6.63 -3.53
CA LEU A 148 6.85 -5.91 -3.63
C LEU A 148 8.00 -6.55 -2.84
N ASN A 149 7.66 -7.18 -1.73
CA ASN A 149 8.58 -7.72 -0.76
C ASN A 149 8.04 -9.06 -0.24
N ASP A 150 8.87 -10.10 -0.36
CA ASP A 150 8.56 -11.45 0.10
C ASP A 150 9.74 -11.90 0.97
N HIS A 151 9.51 -11.94 2.29
CA HIS A 151 10.55 -12.24 3.26
C HIS A 151 9.99 -12.82 4.56
N GLN A 152 10.85 -13.60 5.23
CA GLN A 152 10.59 -14.07 6.58
C GLN A 152 10.51 -12.90 7.56
N SER A 153 9.58 -12.99 8.50
CA SER A 153 9.21 -11.93 9.45
C SER A 153 8.75 -10.64 8.78
N ASP A 154 8.00 -9.83 9.52
CA ASP A 154 7.81 -8.42 9.18
C ASP A 154 7.70 -7.55 10.42
N ILE A 155 8.02 -6.26 10.28
CA ILE A 155 7.97 -5.29 11.36
C ILE A 155 7.44 -3.96 10.82
N GLU A 156 6.26 -3.58 11.29
CA GLU A 156 5.60 -2.33 10.95
C GLU A 156 5.29 -1.51 12.21
N VAL A 157 5.11 -0.19 12.08
CA VAL A 157 4.87 0.73 13.19
C VAL A 157 3.72 1.70 12.92
N VAL A 158 2.88 1.86 13.94
CA VAL A 158 1.83 2.90 14.00
C VAL A 158 2.19 3.89 15.09
N GLU A 159 2.29 5.17 14.76
CA GLU A 159 2.64 6.22 15.71
C GLU A 159 1.49 7.20 15.96
N VAL A 160 1.36 7.67 17.20
CA VAL A 160 0.43 8.73 17.60
C VAL A 160 1.22 9.84 18.29
N PHE A 161 1.10 11.06 17.76
CA PHE A 161 1.80 12.25 18.24
C PHE A 161 0.89 13.10 19.11
N LEU A 162 1.30 13.36 20.34
CA LEU A 162 0.58 14.19 21.31
C LEU A 162 1.31 15.52 21.55
N ASP A 163 0.57 16.61 21.70
CA ASP A 163 1.13 17.88 22.17
C ASP A 163 1.49 17.82 23.67
N GLY A 164 2.13 18.87 24.21
CA GLY A 164 2.47 18.97 25.63
C GLY A 164 1.28 18.98 26.59
N GLY A 165 0.05 19.13 26.08
CA GLY A 165 -1.19 18.94 26.83
C GLY A 165 -1.71 17.50 26.83
N GLY A 166 -1.07 16.60 26.08
CA GLY A 166 -1.50 15.21 25.89
C GLY A 166 -2.63 15.03 24.88
N ASN A 167 -2.90 16.05 24.04
CA ASN A 167 -3.90 15.96 22.99
C ASN A 167 -3.29 15.40 21.70
N PRO A 168 -3.98 14.49 21.00
CA PRO A 168 -3.45 13.92 19.78
C PRO A 168 -3.51 14.95 18.64
N THR A 169 -2.39 15.07 17.93
CA THR A 169 -2.20 16.05 16.85
C THR A 169 -2.08 15.38 15.49
N GLN A 170 -1.39 14.25 15.41
CA GLN A 170 -1.15 13.49 14.19
C GLN A 170 -1.06 11.99 14.48
N ALA A 171 -1.26 11.19 13.44
CA ALA A 171 -0.87 9.79 13.41
C ALA A 171 -0.02 9.52 12.18
N LEU A 172 0.90 8.56 12.28
CA LEU A 172 1.76 8.10 11.20
C LEU A 172 1.67 6.58 11.11
N TYR A 173 1.41 6.08 9.92
CA TYR A 173 1.28 4.66 9.62
C TYR A 173 2.38 4.25 8.64
N SER A 174 3.23 3.30 9.02
CA SER A 174 4.33 2.83 8.19
C SER A 174 3.84 1.97 7.02
N GLN A 175 4.55 2.08 5.89
CA GLN A 175 4.27 1.34 4.66
C GLN A 175 5.60 1.01 3.99
N HIS A 176 5.99 -0.27 3.97
CA HIS A 176 7.25 -0.73 3.39
C HIS A 176 8.46 0.07 3.94
N LEU A 177 9.19 0.80 3.08
CA LEU A 177 10.33 1.66 3.45
C LEU A 177 9.91 3.09 3.84
N ALA A 178 8.66 3.49 3.63
CA ALA A 178 8.16 4.84 3.88
C ALA A 178 6.95 4.82 4.83
N GLY A 179 5.90 5.56 4.51
CA GLY A 179 4.68 5.65 5.31
C GLY A 179 3.85 6.87 4.93
N GLU A 180 2.67 6.97 5.54
CA GLU A 180 1.78 8.11 5.44
C GLU A 180 1.55 8.72 6.83
N ASN A 181 1.30 10.03 6.87
CA ASN A 181 0.85 10.71 8.08
C ASN A 181 -0.45 11.48 7.83
N ALA A 182 -1.26 11.65 8.87
CA ALA A 182 -2.46 12.45 8.82
C ALA A 182 -2.60 13.26 10.11
N ALA A 183 -3.08 14.50 9.98
CA ALA A 183 -3.58 15.25 11.13
C ALA A 183 -4.68 14.45 11.83
N TRP A 184 -4.73 14.49 13.17
CA TRP A 184 -5.64 13.65 13.96
C TRP A 184 -7.11 13.80 13.55
N GLY A 185 -7.53 15.00 13.11
CA GLY A 185 -8.89 15.23 12.60
C GLY A 185 -9.24 14.49 11.31
N ASN A 186 -8.26 13.97 10.56
CA ASN A 186 -8.44 13.11 9.40
C ASN A 186 -8.29 11.61 9.74
N VAL A 187 -7.80 11.27 10.94
CA VAL A 187 -7.66 9.89 11.40
C VAL A 187 -9.05 9.34 11.72
N GLU A 188 -9.37 8.17 11.17
CA GLU A 188 -10.59 7.48 11.56
C GLU A 188 -10.38 6.90 12.96
N THR A 189 -11.35 7.13 13.86
CA THR A 189 -11.24 6.63 15.24
C THR A 189 -12.49 5.87 15.64
N GLN A 190 -12.30 4.79 16.42
CA GLN A 190 -13.38 4.06 17.07
C GLN A 190 -13.22 4.21 18.59
N ASN A 191 -14.15 4.91 19.25
CA ASN A 191 -14.07 5.19 20.69
C ASN A 191 -12.75 5.87 21.15
N GLY A 192 -12.14 6.67 20.27
CA GLY A 192 -10.85 7.34 20.54
C GLY A 192 -9.61 6.53 20.13
N HIS A 193 -9.77 5.26 19.75
CA HIS A 193 -8.71 4.42 19.21
C HIS A 193 -8.49 4.70 17.73
N PRO A 194 -7.24 4.89 17.25
CA PRO A 194 -6.97 5.06 15.83
C PRO A 194 -7.29 3.76 15.07
N VAL A 195 -7.98 3.90 13.94
CA VAL A 195 -8.29 2.78 13.05
C VAL A 195 -7.18 2.65 12.01
N VAL A 196 -6.70 1.42 11.81
CA VAL A 196 -5.63 1.07 10.89
C VAL A 196 -6.10 -0.04 9.97
N TYR A 197 -5.96 0.14 8.67
CA TYR A 197 -6.24 -0.88 7.67
C TYR A 197 -4.93 -1.52 7.21
N ILE A 198 -4.78 -2.81 7.47
CA ILE A 198 -3.57 -3.57 7.17
C ILE A 198 -3.68 -4.17 5.77
N ALA A 199 -2.70 -3.87 4.91
CA ALA A 199 -2.60 -4.43 3.57
C ALA A 199 -2.35 -5.94 3.61
N LEU A 200 -2.95 -6.66 2.65
CA LEU A 200 -2.81 -8.11 2.52
C LEU A 200 -1.36 -8.51 2.25
N GLY A 201 -0.76 -9.29 3.14
CA GLY A 201 0.56 -9.90 2.98
C GLY A 201 1.74 -8.95 3.18
N SER A 202 1.65 -7.68 2.77
CA SER A 202 2.70 -6.67 2.96
C SER A 202 2.68 -6.00 4.33
N HIS A 203 1.56 -6.12 5.06
CA HIS A 203 1.32 -5.53 6.38
C HIS A 203 1.42 -4.00 6.49
N ALA A 204 1.59 -3.31 5.36
CA ALA A 204 1.58 -1.86 5.28
C ALA A 204 0.27 -1.27 5.87
N ASN A 205 0.41 -0.18 6.62
CA ASN A 205 -0.66 0.43 7.41
C ASN A 205 -1.29 1.60 6.68
N TYR A 206 -2.63 1.62 6.56
CA TYR A 206 -3.37 2.64 5.83
C TYR A 206 -4.48 3.30 6.67
N PHE A 207 -4.77 4.57 6.39
CA PHE A 207 -5.83 5.33 7.07
C PHE A 207 -7.24 4.96 6.62
N ARG A 208 -7.39 4.37 5.42
CA ARG A 208 -8.69 3.96 4.86
C ARG A 208 -8.58 2.63 4.13
N SER A 209 -9.69 1.89 4.14
CA SER A 209 -9.83 0.57 3.51
C SER A 209 -9.72 0.55 1.97
N PHE A 210 -9.39 1.67 1.34
CA PHE A 210 -9.39 1.83 -0.12
C PHE A 210 -8.12 2.51 -0.65
N GLN A 211 -7.20 2.94 0.21
CA GLN A 211 -6.02 3.74 -0.20
C GLN A 211 -4.95 2.95 -0.95
N GLY A 212 -4.78 1.65 -0.67
CA GLY A 212 -3.68 0.85 -1.25
C GLY A 212 -3.64 0.78 -2.78
N ARG A 213 -4.67 1.26 -3.48
CA ARG A 213 -4.73 1.31 -4.95
C ARG A 213 -4.12 2.58 -5.57
N VAL A 214 -3.66 3.53 -4.76
CA VAL A 214 -3.02 4.77 -5.22
C VAL A 214 -1.56 4.75 -4.80
N GLY A 215 -0.64 4.58 -5.75
CA GLY A 215 0.80 4.49 -5.46
C GLY A 215 1.51 3.51 -6.40
N ILE A 216 2.79 3.28 -6.14
CA ILE A 216 3.58 2.24 -6.83
C ILE A 216 3.42 0.87 -6.16
N GLU A 217 3.01 0.87 -4.90
CA GLU A 217 2.86 -0.26 -3.99
C GLU A 217 1.69 -1.16 -4.40
N ASN A 218 0.58 -0.54 -4.84
CA ASN A 218 -0.65 -1.21 -5.28
C ASN A 218 -1.13 -2.29 -4.32
N ASP A 219 -1.01 -2.02 -3.03
CA ASP A 219 -1.42 -2.89 -1.94
C ASP A 219 -2.91 -3.22 -1.99
N VAL A 220 -3.23 -4.47 -1.65
CA VAL A 220 -4.61 -4.90 -1.48
C VAL A 220 -5.07 -4.57 -0.08
N VAL A 221 -5.63 -3.37 0.08
CA VAL A 221 -6.22 -2.90 1.32
C VAL A 221 -7.74 -3.02 1.23
N ASN A 222 -8.34 -3.68 2.22
CA ASN A 222 -9.79 -3.73 2.44
C ASN A 222 -10.06 -4.16 3.89
N ALA A 223 -11.32 -4.08 4.32
CA ALA A 223 -11.78 -4.54 5.64
C ALA A 223 -12.55 -5.87 5.55
N GLY A 224 -12.15 -6.75 4.62
CA GLY A 224 -12.84 -8.02 4.37
C GLY A 224 -12.42 -9.18 5.27
N GLY A 225 -11.35 -9.00 6.06
CA GLY A 225 -10.82 -9.99 6.99
C GLY A 225 -11.20 -9.72 8.45
N PRO A 226 -10.53 -10.41 9.40
CA PRO A 226 -10.73 -10.18 10.83
C PRO A 226 -10.40 -8.76 11.27
N THR A 227 -11.02 -8.33 12.36
CA THR A 227 -10.67 -7.09 13.07
C THR A 227 -10.08 -7.47 14.42
N VAL A 228 -8.91 -6.93 14.74
CA VAL A 228 -8.31 -7.02 16.08
C VAL A 228 -8.65 -5.74 16.82
N THR A 229 -9.45 -5.87 17.88
CA THR A 229 -9.84 -4.74 18.73
C THR A 229 -8.80 -4.50 19.84
N PRO A 230 -8.74 -3.28 20.41
CA PRO A 230 -7.81 -2.94 21.49
C PRO A 230 -7.81 -3.90 22.68
N ASP A 231 -8.96 -4.50 23.03
CA ASP A 231 -9.08 -5.48 24.12
C ASP A 231 -8.50 -6.87 23.79
N GLN A 232 -8.36 -7.18 22.50
CA GLN A 232 -7.71 -8.41 22.02
C GLN A 232 -6.19 -8.24 21.85
N LEU A 233 -5.71 -7.00 21.81
CA LEU A 233 -4.31 -6.67 21.59
C LEU A 233 -3.53 -6.65 22.91
N LYS A 234 -2.59 -7.57 23.05
CA LYS A 234 -1.67 -7.64 24.20
C LYS A 234 -0.60 -6.57 24.04
N LEU A 235 -0.72 -5.50 24.83
CA LEU A 235 0.23 -4.39 24.82
C LEU A 235 1.43 -4.70 25.72
N VAL A 236 2.62 -4.75 25.14
CA VAL A 236 3.89 -4.92 25.86
C VAL A 236 4.62 -3.59 25.87
N VAL A 237 4.63 -2.89 27.01
CA VAL A 237 5.35 -1.61 27.13
C VAL A 237 6.85 -1.86 27.14
N LEU A 238 7.55 -1.24 26.19
CA LEU A 238 8.99 -1.36 26.00
C LEU A 238 9.74 -0.40 26.93
N GLY A 239 10.82 -0.89 27.54
CA GLY A 239 11.76 -0.06 28.27
C GLY A 239 12.66 0.71 27.30
N GLY A 240 12.93 1.99 27.60
CA GLY A 240 13.87 2.79 26.82
C GLY A 240 15.30 2.24 26.94
N GLN A 241 16.05 2.26 25.84
CA GLN A 241 17.48 1.92 25.87
C GLN A 241 18.27 3.01 26.63
N PRO A 242 19.29 2.66 27.43
CA PRO A 242 19.86 1.31 27.65
C PRO A 242 19.18 0.50 28.78
N ASN A 243 18.08 0.99 29.35
CA ASN A 243 17.48 0.48 30.59
C ASN A 243 16.33 -0.51 30.34
N ALA A 244 16.29 -1.16 29.17
CA ALA A 244 15.27 -2.15 28.88
C ALA A 244 15.40 -3.36 29.84
N PRO A 245 14.26 -3.92 30.32
CA PRO A 245 14.27 -5.16 31.09
C PRO A 245 15.02 -6.30 30.39
N ALA A 246 15.57 -7.25 31.15
CA ALA A 246 16.39 -8.33 30.60
C ALA A 246 15.64 -9.22 29.59
N ASP A 247 14.32 -9.40 29.76
CA ASP A 247 13.41 -10.06 28.83
C ASP A 247 13.16 -9.27 27.53
N GLN A 248 13.59 -8.01 27.48
CA GLN A 248 13.56 -7.14 26.31
C GLN A 248 14.95 -6.92 25.68
N SER A 249 15.94 -7.73 26.04
CA SER A 249 17.30 -7.70 25.47
C SER A 249 17.30 -7.73 23.94
N TRP A 250 16.37 -8.46 23.33
CA TRP A 250 16.13 -8.50 21.88
C TRP A 250 15.97 -7.13 21.19
N LEU A 251 15.56 -6.07 21.90
CA LEU A 251 15.51 -4.71 21.33
C LEU A 251 16.88 -4.23 20.84
N SER A 252 17.96 -4.71 21.45
CA SER A 252 19.34 -4.36 21.12
C SER A 252 19.94 -5.24 20.02
N PHE A 253 19.18 -6.17 19.45
CA PHE A 253 19.66 -7.04 18.38
C PHE A 253 19.88 -6.26 17.08
N LEU A 254 21.15 -6.14 16.67
CA LEU A 254 21.58 -5.38 15.49
C LEU A 254 21.27 -6.11 14.16
N GLY A 255 21.03 -7.41 14.23
CA GLY A 255 20.81 -8.26 13.06
C GLY A 255 19.41 -8.12 12.45
N ARG A 256 19.16 -8.95 11.43
CA ARG A 256 17.87 -9.00 10.71
C ARG A 256 16.93 -10.04 11.29
N TRP A 257 15.65 -9.69 11.30
CA TRP A 257 14.55 -10.57 11.67
C TRP A 257 14.08 -11.26 10.40
N GLY A 258 14.55 -12.47 10.12
CA GLY A 258 14.31 -13.18 8.88
C GLY A 258 15.56 -13.38 8.03
N PHE A 259 15.49 -14.35 7.12
CA PHE A 259 16.54 -14.66 6.16
C PHE A 259 17.03 -13.39 5.42
N THR A 260 18.36 -13.22 5.34
CA THR A 260 18.98 -12.02 4.74
C THR A 260 19.34 -12.18 3.27
N GLY A 261 19.69 -13.40 2.85
CA GLY A 261 20.09 -13.70 1.48
C GLY A 261 21.30 -12.92 0.97
N THR A 262 21.25 -12.51 -0.30
CA THR A 262 22.31 -11.79 -1.03
C THR A 262 22.16 -10.27 -0.89
N ASP A 263 23.22 -9.50 -1.23
CA ASP A 263 23.16 -8.02 -1.24
C ASP A 263 22.10 -7.45 -2.19
N THR A 264 21.73 -8.21 -3.22
CA THR A 264 20.59 -7.87 -4.07
C THR A 264 19.28 -7.99 -3.30
N GLN A 265 19.08 -9.08 -2.53
CA GLN A 265 17.83 -9.34 -1.79
C GLN A 265 17.60 -8.31 -0.67
N ILE A 266 18.56 -8.12 0.24
CA ILE A 266 19.25 -6.83 0.32
C ILE A 266 18.49 -5.57 -0.12
N ALA A 267 19.05 -4.99 -1.19
CA ALA A 267 18.63 -3.76 -1.81
C ALA A 267 17.20 -3.80 -2.38
N THR A 268 16.65 -4.98 -2.67
CA THR A 268 15.29 -5.13 -3.21
C THR A 268 14.22 -5.37 -2.14
N GLY A 269 14.57 -5.32 -0.85
CA GLY A 269 13.60 -5.49 0.24
C GLY A 269 13.11 -6.94 0.43
N MET A 270 13.86 -7.93 -0.05
CA MET A 270 13.57 -9.37 0.10
C MET A 270 14.29 -10.00 1.30
N ALA A 271 15.04 -9.19 2.04
CA ALA A 271 15.69 -9.60 3.28
C ALA A 271 14.81 -9.24 4.47
N GLY A 272 14.82 -10.09 5.50
CA GLY A 272 14.13 -9.80 6.75
C GLY A 272 14.47 -8.41 7.31
N PRO A 273 13.50 -7.70 7.92
CA PRO A 273 13.70 -6.33 8.38
C PRO A 273 14.71 -6.23 9.53
N LEU A 274 15.21 -5.02 9.77
CA LEU A 274 15.91 -4.71 11.02
C LEU A 274 14.91 -4.52 12.16
N GLY A 275 15.32 -4.89 13.38
CA GLY A 275 14.50 -4.72 14.58
C GLY A 275 14.16 -3.25 14.89
N PRO A 276 13.21 -2.98 15.81
CA PRO A 276 12.64 -1.65 16.03
C PRO A 276 13.68 -0.52 16.17
N VAL A 277 14.67 -0.70 17.04
CA VAL A 277 15.71 0.31 17.33
C VAL A 277 16.60 0.62 16.12
N PHE A 278 16.75 -0.32 15.18
CA PHE A 278 17.62 -0.20 14.01
C PHE A 278 16.84 -0.01 12.69
N ASN A 279 15.51 -0.04 12.75
CA ASN A 279 14.64 0.10 11.60
C ASN A 279 14.81 1.47 10.95
N ASP A 280 14.91 1.51 9.62
CA ASP A 280 15.26 2.71 8.83
C ASP A 280 16.49 3.47 9.40
N ASN A 281 17.60 2.76 9.64
CA ASN A 281 18.80 3.31 10.28
C ASN A 281 18.53 3.96 11.66
N GLY A 282 17.54 3.42 12.38
CA GLY A 282 17.09 3.90 13.70
C GLY A 282 16.21 5.14 13.67
N GLN A 283 15.81 5.63 12.49
CA GLN A 283 15.02 6.85 12.35
C GLN A 283 13.59 6.68 12.86
N ARG A 284 12.95 5.54 12.55
CA ARG A 284 11.58 5.28 13.02
C ARG A 284 11.51 5.23 14.55
N TRP A 285 12.50 4.62 15.20
CA TRP A 285 12.54 4.54 16.66
C TRP A 285 12.98 5.85 17.32
N GLY A 286 14.17 6.35 16.96
CA GLY A 286 14.85 7.41 17.72
C GLY A 286 14.64 8.84 17.22
N ALA A 287 13.97 9.03 16.07
CA ALA A 287 13.71 10.33 15.49
C ALA A 287 12.32 10.41 14.85
N PRO A 288 11.23 10.20 15.60
CA PRO A 288 9.88 10.07 15.04
C PRO A 288 9.42 11.31 14.26
N TYR A 289 9.86 12.52 14.64
CA TYR A 289 9.55 13.74 13.86
C TYR A 289 10.31 13.85 12.54
N ASP A 290 11.52 13.30 12.45
CA ASP A 290 12.25 13.23 11.18
C ASP A 290 11.60 12.21 10.25
N TYR A 291 11.14 11.08 10.78
CA TYR A 291 10.37 10.10 10.04
C TYR A 291 9.03 10.70 9.55
N LEU A 292 8.31 11.39 10.42
CA LEU A 292 7.10 12.14 10.09
C LEU A 292 7.33 13.12 8.93
N GLY A 293 8.43 13.89 8.95
CA GLY A 293 8.76 14.85 7.88
C GLY A 293 9.10 14.22 6.52
N ARG A 294 9.37 12.90 6.46
CA ARG A 294 9.69 12.17 5.23
C ARG A 294 8.51 11.36 4.66
N THR A 295 7.42 11.24 5.41
CA THR A 295 6.22 10.49 4.99
C THR A 295 5.25 11.36 4.19
N LEU A 296 4.40 10.72 3.39
CA LEU A 296 3.37 11.42 2.63
C LEU A 296 2.26 11.91 3.57
N THR A 297 2.09 13.23 3.70
CA THR A 297 0.94 13.77 4.43
C THR A 297 -0.34 13.61 3.61
N VAL A 298 -1.30 12.86 4.14
CA VAL A 298 -2.62 12.67 3.55
C VAL A 298 -3.67 13.55 4.26
N ASP A 299 -4.42 14.30 3.48
CA ASP A 299 -5.51 15.15 3.95
C ASP A 299 -6.87 14.65 3.41
N SER A 300 -7.95 15.35 3.75
CA SER A 300 -9.28 14.96 3.28
C SER A 300 -9.37 14.94 1.75
N ASN A 301 -8.67 15.82 1.03
CA ASN A 301 -8.70 15.87 -0.44
C ASN A 301 -8.04 14.63 -1.04
N TYR A 302 -6.87 14.24 -0.52
CA TYR A 302 -6.19 13.01 -0.90
C TYR A 302 -7.10 11.80 -0.64
N LEU A 303 -7.72 11.72 0.53
CA LEU A 303 -8.61 10.61 0.87
C LEU A 303 -9.85 10.54 -0.05
N TYR A 304 -10.43 11.69 -0.46
CA TYR A 304 -11.49 11.72 -1.47
C TYR A 304 -11.02 11.26 -2.85
N LEU A 305 -9.80 11.64 -3.24
CA LEU A 305 -9.20 11.18 -4.50
C LEU A 305 -8.97 9.66 -4.46
N ALA A 306 -8.37 9.14 -3.39
CA ALA A 306 -8.15 7.71 -3.21
C ALA A 306 -9.47 6.94 -3.23
N TRP A 307 -10.52 7.45 -2.58
CA TRP A 307 -11.85 6.88 -2.65
C TRP A 307 -12.40 6.87 -4.08
N PHE A 308 -12.27 7.96 -4.82
CA PHE A 308 -12.72 8.04 -6.21
C PHE A 308 -12.00 7.04 -7.10
N VAL A 309 -10.67 6.92 -6.97
CA VAL A 309 -9.85 5.97 -7.73
C VAL A 309 -10.27 4.54 -7.42
N ALA A 310 -10.38 4.18 -6.14
CA ALA A 310 -10.79 2.84 -5.73
C ALA A 310 -12.21 2.47 -6.21
N ASN A 311 -13.11 3.46 -6.31
CA ASN A 311 -14.49 3.26 -6.75
C ASN A 311 -14.73 3.62 -8.22
N PHE A 312 -13.68 3.95 -8.98
CA PHE A 312 -13.80 4.49 -10.34
C PHE A 312 -14.60 3.55 -11.25
N LEU A 313 -14.30 2.25 -11.19
CA LEU A 313 -15.00 1.25 -12.00
C LEU A 313 -16.50 1.19 -11.67
N LEU A 314 -16.86 1.23 -10.39
CA LEU A 314 -18.26 1.22 -9.95
C LEU A 314 -18.99 2.50 -10.38
N LEU A 315 -18.37 3.66 -10.19
CA LEU A 315 -18.90 4.95 -10.65
C LEU A 315 -19.09 4.98 -12.17
N TRP A 316 -18.13 4.41 -12.91
CA TRP A 316 -18.19 4.29 -14.36
C TRP A 316 -19.34 3.39 -14.82
N LEU A 317 -19.53 2.24 -14.17
CA LEU A 317 -20.63 1.32 -14.46
C LEU A 317 -21.99 1.94 -14.11
N ALA A 318 -22.09 2.68 -13.00
CA ALA A 318 -23.31 3.42 -12.64
C ALA A 318 -23.64 4.49 -13.69
N TYR A 319 -22.65 5.27 -14.12
CA TYR A 319 -22.79 6.22 -15.24
C TYR A 319 -23.26 5.51 -16.52
N ALA A 320 -22.64 4.37 -16.86
CA ALA A 320 -23.02 3.56 -18.02
C ALA A 320 -24.49 3.12 -17.94
N GLY A 321 -24.93 2.64 -16.78
CA GLY A 321 -26.31 2.23 -16.53
C GLY A 321 -27.31 3.38 -16.70
N ILE A 322 -27.05 4.54 -16.06
CA ILE A 322 -27.89 5.73 -16.17
C ILE A 322 -28.01 6.20 -17.63
N ARG A 323 -26.88 6.25 -18.34
CA ARG A 323 -26.84 6.66 -19.75
C ARG A 323 -27.55 5.66 -20.65
N GLY A 324 -27.38 4.37 -20.39
CA GLY A 324 -28.08 3.28 -21.08
C GLY A 324 -29.59 3.40 -20.90
N ALA A 325 -30.05 3.56 -19.66
CA ALA A 325 -31.47 3.74 -19.34
C ALA A 325 -32.08 4.98 -20.01
N TRP A 326 -31.39 6.13 -19.99
CA TRP A 326 -31.84 7.32 -20.72
C TRP A 326 -31.97 7.03 -22.22
N LYS A 327 -30.94 6.47 -22.86
CA LYS A 327 -31.01 6.11 -24.28
C LYS A 327 -32.18 5.18 -24.56
N PHE A 328 -32.38 4.15 -23.74
CA PHE A 328 -33.48 3.20 -23.87
C PHE A 328 -34.85 3.88 -23.78
N VAL A 329 -35.08 4.74 -22.79
CA VAL A 329 -36.32 5.54 -22.70
C VAL A 329 -36.51 6.41 -23.95
N GLY A 330 -35.44 7.01 -24.45
CA GLY A 330 -35.45 7.77 -25.69
C GLY A 330 -35.83 6.94 -26.93
N ILE A 331 -35.36 5.69 -27.00
CA ILE A 331 -35.70 4.72 -28.06
C ILE A 331 -37.17 4.33 -27.95
N VAL A 332 -37.67 3.99 -26.76
CA VAL A 332 -39.07 3.61 -26.54
C VAL A 332 -40.01 4.76 -26.91
N ARG A 333 -39.72 5.99 -26.48
CA ARG A 333 -40.50 7.17 -26.86
C ARG A 333 -40.51 7.38 -28.37
N LEU A 334 -39.36 7.20 -29.03
CA LEU A 334 -39.23 7.34 -30.48
C LEU A 334 -39.98 6.24 -31.23
N SER A 335 -39.98 5.01 -30.71
CA SER A 335 -40.72 3.86 -31.25
C SER A 335 -42.23 4.12 -31.23
N ARG A 336 -42.76 4.61 -30.11
CA ARG A 336 -44.19 4.92 -29.94
C ARG A 336 -44.72 5.95 -30.93
N VAL A 337 -43.87 6.84 -31.44
CA VAL A 337 -44.24 7.86 -32.45
C VAL A 337 -43.82 7.46 -33.87
N GLY A 338 -43.41 6.21 -34.10
CA GLY A 338 -42.98 5.71 -35.42
C GLY A 338 -41.70 6.37 -35.96
N GLY A 339 -40.93 7.05 -35.10
CA GLY A 339 -39.77 7.85 -35.50
C GLY A 339 -38.46 7.07 -35.66
N LEU A 340 -38.48 5.75 -35.46
CA LEU A 340 -37.30 4.90 -35.61
C LEU A 340 -36.94 4.75 -37.09
N ARG A 341 -35.72 5.10 -37.46
CA ARG A 341 -35.23 5.00 -38.85
C ARG A 341 -34.24 3.85 -39.07
N VAL A 342 -34.16 2.91 -38.12
CA VAL A 342 -33.14 1.85 -38.15
C VAL A 342 -33.24 0.97 -39.41
N GLY A 343 -34.45 0.59 -39.83
CA GLY A 343 -34.62 -0.25 -41.03
C GLY A 343 -34.15 0.45 -42.31
N GLY A 344 -34.50 1.72 -42.50
CA GLY A 344 -34.04 2.51 -43.65
C GLY A 344 -32.54 2.81 -43.59
N PHE A 345 -31.99 3.01 -42.39
CA PHE A 345 -30.56 3.16 -42.17
C PHE A 345 -29.78 1.90 -42.58
N LEU A 346 -30.23 0.72 -42.13
CA LEU A 346 -29.59 -0.57 -42.40
C LEU A 346 -29.68 -0.97 -43.88
N LYS A 347 -30.78 -0.66 -44.57
CA LYS A 347 -30.94 -0.95 -46.01
C LYS A 347 -30.16 0.00 -46.92
N GLY A 348 -29.74 1.16 -46.41
CA GLY A 348 -28.99 2.16 -47.17
C GLY A 348 -27.48 2.07 -46.98
N ARG A 349 -26.76 3.11 -47.42
CA ARG A 349 -25.30 3.26 -47.18
C ARG A 349 -24.92 3.27 -45.69
N GLY A 350 -25.88 3.53 -44.80
CA GLY A 350 -25.70 3.44 -43.35
C GLY A 350 -25.42 2.03 -42.86
N GLY A 351 -26.05 1.01 -43.47
CA GLY A 351 -25.79 -0.40 -43.15
C GLY A 351 -24.38 -0.85 -43.49
N ALA A 352 -23.88 -0.45 -44.66
CA ALA A 352 -22.48 -0.69 -45.05
C ALA A 352 -21.50 -0.03 -44.07
N GLY A 353 -21.76 1.23 -43.69
CA GLY A 353 -20.95 1.94 -42.68
C GLY A 353 -21.02 1.28 -41.29
N LEU A 354 -22.18 0.75 -40.89
CA LEU A 354 -22.31 -0.01 -39.65
C LEU A 354 -21.53 -1.32 -39.72
N ALA A 355 -21.56 -2.04 -40.84
CA ALA A 355 -20.79 -3.28 -41.01
C ALA A 355 -19.29 -3.01 -40.86
N THR A 356 -18.76 -1.96 -41.49
CA THR A 356 -17.37 -1.53 -41.30
C THR A 356 -17.09 -1.12 -39.85
N GLY A 357 -18.01 -0.40 -39.21
CA GLY A 357 -17.91 -0.03 -37.80
C GLY A 357 -17.89 -1.24 -36.86
N LEU A 358 -18.68 -2.28 -37.15
CA LEU A 358 -18.69 -3.54 -36.40
C LEU A 358 -17.37 -4.29 -36.56
N VAL A 359 -16.78 -4.31 -37.76
CA VAL A 359 -15.42 -4.86 -37.95
C VAL A 359 -14.42 -4.09 -37.09
N GLY A 360 -14.47 -2.76 -37.07
CA GLY A 360 -13.63 -1.93 -36.19
C GLY A 360 -13.85 -2.22 -34.70
N ILE A 361 -15.10 -2.45 -34.27
CA ILE A 361 -15.45 -2.85 -32.90
C ILE A 361 -14.84 -4.22 -32.57
N VAL A 362 -14.96 -5.21 -33.46
CA VAL A 362 -14.38 -6.54 -33.27
C VAL A 362 -12.86 -6.44 -33.14
N ILE A 363 -12.21 -5.68 -34.03
CA ILE A 363 -10.75 -5.41 -33.95
C ILE A 363 -10.40 -4.78 -32.60
N THR A 364 -11.17 -3.78 -32.15
CA THR A 364 -10.96 -3.12 -30.85
C THR A 364 -11.08 -4.13 -29.71
N LEU A 365 -12.11 -4.99 -29.73
CA LEU A 365 -12.32 -6.01 -28.70
C LEU A 365 -11.18 -7.03 -28.66
N VAL A 366 -10.69 -7.49 -29.82
CA VAL A 366 -9.51 -8.38 -29.87
C VAL A 366 -8.27 -7.67 -29.34
N ALA A 367 -8.06 -6.39 -29.71
CA ALA A 367 -6.92 -5.61 -29.26
C ALA A 367 -6.90 -5.35 -27.75
N LEU A 368 -8.03 -5.44 -27.04
CA LEU A 368 -8.06 -5.30 -25.57
C LEU A 368 -7.29 -6.42 -24.86
N PHE A 369 -7.21 -7.60 -25.46
CA PHE A 369 -6.54 -8.78 -24.89
C PHE A 369 -5.10 -8.94 -25.39
N LEU A 370 -4.60 -7.98 -26.17
CA LEU A 370 -3.23 -7.95 -26.63
C LEU A 370 -2.42 -6.92 -25.82
N PRO A 371 -1.13 -7.17 -25.58
CA PRO A 371 -0.26 -6.17 -24.98
C PRO A 371 -0.12 -4.96 -25.92
N TRP A 372 -0.28 -3.76 -25.37
CA TRP A 372 -0.18 -2.49 -26.08
C TRP A 372 1.24 -1.94 -26.07
N TYR A 373 1.99 -2.21 -25.01
CA TYR A 373 3.41 -1.88 -24.90
C TYR A 373 4.09 -2.89 -23.97
N SER A 374 5.23 -3.46 -24.38
CA SER A 374 5.98 -4.39 -23.55
C SER A 374 7.47 -4.10 -23.65
N VAL A 375 8.18 -4.16 -22.52
CA VAL A 375 9.63 -4.06 -22.44
C VAL A 375 10.17 -5.42 -22.03
N TYR A 376 11.06 -5.99 -22.84
CA TYR A 376 11.77 -7.22 -22.54
C TYR A 376 13.26 -6.95 -22.41
N ALA A 377 13.93 -7.65 -21.52
CA ALA A 377 15.37 -7.63 -21.38
C ALA A 377 15.94 -9.05 -21.38
N SER A 378 17.13 -9.21 -21.95
CA SER A 378 17.91 -10.44 -21.88
C SER A 378 19.37 -10.10 -21.58
N SER A 379 20.06 -10.97 -20.83
CA SER A 379 21.49 -10.81 -20.58
C SER A 379 22.29 -11.58 -21.62
N GLN A 380 23.33 -10.95 -22.18
CA GLN A 380 24.29 -11.61 -23.07
C GLN A 380 25.55 -12.12 -22.34
N SER A 381 25.68 -11.80 -21.05
CA SER A 381 26.86 -12.16 -20.24
C SER A 381 26.47 -12.40 -18.77
N GLY A 382 27.39 -12.98 -17.99
CA GLY A 382 27.14 -13.33 -16.59
C GLY A 382 26.26 -14.56 -16.39
N ALA A 383 25.75 -14.75 -15.16
CA ALA A 383 24.98 -15.94 -14.75
C ALA A 383 23.66 -16.13 -15.51
N PHE A 384 23.21 -15.12 -16.26
CA PHE A 384 21.95 -15.10 -17.00
C PHE A 384 22.15 -15.11 -18.52
N SER A 385 23.38 -15.37 -18.99
CA SER A 385 23.67 -15.48 -20.42
C SER A 385 22.90 -16.66 -21.03
N GLY A 386 22.11 -16.39 -22.07
CA GLY A 386 21.30 -17.42 -22.75
C GLY A 386 19.95 -17.71 -22.11
N SER A 387 19.57 -17.01 -21.03
CA SER A 387 18.22 -17.08 -20.47
C SER A 387 17.17 -16.48 -21.41
N ALA A 388 15.93 -16.97 -21.32
CA ALA A 388 14.81 -16.41 -22.09
C ALA A 388 14.60 -14.93 -21.75
N PRO A 389 14.17 -14.09 -22.73
CA PRO A 389 13.86 -12.69 -22.47
C PRO A 389 12.81 -12.54 -21.36
N VAL A 390 13.10 -11.64 -20.44
CA VAL A 390 12.31 -11.36 -19.25
C VAL A 390 11.46 -10.11 -19.49
N GLN A 391 10.17 -10.16 -19.18
CA GLN A 391 9.29 -8.99 -19.32
C GLN A 391 9.45 -8.05 -18.12
N LEU A 392 10.09 -6.91 -18.34
CA LEU A 392 10.31 -5.87 -17.32
C LEU A 392 9.11 -4.94 -17.16
N MET A 393 8.33 -4.73 -18.22
CA MET A 393 7.15 -3.87 -18.18
C MET A 393 6.13 -4.34 -19.22
N SER A 394 4.85 -4.19 -18.89
CA SER A 394 3.74 -4.36 -19.82
C SER A 394 2.65 -3.32 -19.60
N VAL A 395 1.98 -2.92 -20.68
CA VAL A 395 0.72 -2.20 -20.64
C VAL A 395 -0.27 -2.94 -21.51
N ASP A 396 -1.41 -3.33 -20.96
CA ASP A 396 -2.48 -4.01 -21.69
C ASP A 396 -3.88 -3.56 -21.24
N GLY A 397 -4.91 -3.93 -21.99
CA GLY A 397 -6.28 -3.46 -21.75
C GLY A 397 -6.99 -4.12 -20.56
N THR A 398 -6.46 -5.21 -20.03
CA THR A 398 -7.05 -6.05 -18.98
C THR A 398 -6.38 -5.88 -17.61
N SER A 399 -5.06 -5.87 -17.59
CA SER A 399 -4.20 -5.77 -16.41
C SER A 399 -3.77 -4.32 -16.15
N GLY A 400 -3.82 -3.45 -17.17
CA GLY A 400 -3.29 -2.09 -17.07
C GLY A 400 -1.78 -2.08 -17.22
N LEU A 401 -1.09 -1.34 -16.35
CA LEU A 401 0.38 -1.25 -16.29
C LEU A 401 0.94 -2.28 -15.31
N SER A 402 1.99 -2.98 -15.70
CA SER A 402 2.82 -3.79 -14.81
C SER A 402 4.30 -3.49 -15.06
N VAL A 403 5.08 -3.44 -14.00
CA VAL A 403 6.53 -3.32 -13.98
C VAL A 403 7.04 -4.45 -13.08
N ASN A 404 7.95 -5.26 -13.61
CA ASN A 404 8.54 -6.39 -12.90
C ASN A 404 10.04 -6.17 -12.71
N LEU A 405 10.54 -6.61 -11.56
CA LEU A 405 11.97 -6.72 -11.30
C LEU A 405 12.44 -8.13 -11.64
N PHE A 406 13.60 -8.20 -12.26
CA PHE A 406 14.32 -9.45 -12.44
C PHE A 406 15.29 -9.63 -11.28
N ILE A 407 15.00 -10.61 -10.42
CA ILE A 407 15.81 -10.95 -9.24
C ILE A 407 16.59 -12.27 -9.42
N GLY A 408 16.40 -12.98 -10.53
CA GLY A 408 17.04 -14.27 -10.82
C GLY A 408 16.38 -15.45 -10.10
N PRO A 409 16.61 -16.70 -10.53
CA PRO A 409 15.96 -17.86 -9.92
C PRO A 409 16.52 -18.09 -8.51
N ASN A 410 15.61 -18.13 -7.53
CA ASN A 410 15.85 -18.49 -6.14
C ASN A 410 14.97 -19.71 -5.79
N ALA A 411 15.29 -20.40 -4.69
CA ALA A 411 14.67 -21.68 -4.30
C ALA A 411 13.13 -21.61 -4.24
N ASP A 412 12.56 -20.42 -4.05
CA ASP A 412 11.12 -20.17 -3.89
C ASP A 412 10.45 -19.50 -5.11
N SER A 413 11.19 -19.16 -6.18
CA SER A 413 10.62 -18.61 -7.41
C SER A 413 11.29 -19.19 -8.66
N SER A 414 10.54 -20.02 -9.38
CA SER A 414 10.99 -20.67 -10.62
C SER A 414 11.11 -19.72 -11.82
N SER A 415 10.60 -18.49 -11.71
CA SER A 415 10.67 -17.46 -12.77
C SER A 415 11.74 -16.39 -12.54
N GLY A 416 12.20 -16.21 -11.29
CA GLY A 416 13.13 -15.16 -10.92
C GLY A 416 12.62 -13.72 -11.13
N LEU A 417 11.29 -13.56 -11.16
CA LEU A 417 10.57 -12.30 -11.38
C LEU A 417 9.70 -11.98 -10.16
N THR A 418 9.78 -10.74 -9.66
CA THR A 418 8.80 -10.17 -8.73
C THR A 418 8.13 -8.95 -9.35
N SER A 419 6.84 -8.74 -9.05
CA SER A 419 6.15 -7.53 -9.51
C SER A 419 6.61 -6.36 -8.66
N PHE A 420 7.08 -5.28 -9.30
CA PHE A 420 7.61 -4.11 -8.60
C PHE A 420 6.65 -2.93 -8.58
N ALA A 421 5.80 -2.81 -9.59
CA ALA A 421 4.70 -1.88 -9.55
C ALA A 421 3.63 -2.38 -10.50
N SER A 422 2.37 -2.23 -10.13
CA SER A 422 1.28 -2.42 -11.08
C SER A 422 0.23 -1.35 -10.86
N ALA A 423 -0.40 -0.92 -11.94
CA ALA A 423 -1.52 -0.01 -11.88
C ALA A 423 -2.65 -0.59 -12.74
N GLN A 424 -3.69 -1.07 -12.06
CA GLN A 424 -4.86 -1.61 -12.73
C GLN A 424 -5.71 -0.48 -13.31
N PHE A 425 -5.79 -0.44 -14.64
CA PHE A 425 -6.69 0.46 -15.34
C PHE A 425 -7.75 -0.35 -16.07
N PRO A 426 -9.06 -0.14 -15.82
CA PRO A 426 -10.12 -0.95 -16.43
C PRO A 426 -10.41 -0.51 -17.87
N PHE A 427 -9.38 -0.37 -18.70
CA PHE A 427 -9.54 0.14 -20.07
C PHE A 427 -10.53 -0.71 -20.87
N ALA A 428 -10.45 -2.04 -20.75
CA ALA A 428 -11.41 -2.94 -21.40
C ALA A 428 -12.87 -2.61 -21.04
N THR A 429 -13.15 -2.30 -19.76
CA THR A 429 -14.50 -1.93 -19.33
C THR A 429 -14.91 -0.55 -19.85
N LEU A 430 -13.99 0.41 -19.90
CA LEU A 430 -14.24 1.72 -20.51
C LEU A 430 -14.68 1.56 -21.99
N PHE A 431 -13.98 0.71 -22.73
CA PHE A 431 -14.29 0.40 -24.12
C PHE A 431 -15.60 -0.35 -24.31
N ALA A 432 -15.83 -1.39 -23.52
CA ALA A 432 -17.05 -2.19 -23.59
C ALA A 432 -18.30 -1.34 -23.35
N VAL A 433 -18.27 -0.44 -22.36
CA VAL A 433 -19.36 0.52 -22.09
C VAL A 433 -19.58 1.46 -23.28
N GLY A 434 -18.49 2.01 -23.85
CA GLY A 434 -18.56 2.88 -25.02
C GLY A 434 -19.24 2.18 -26.21
N ILE A 435 -18.84 0.94 -26.50
CA ILE A 435 -19.41 0.11 -27.57
C ILE A 435 -20.89 -0.17 -27.31
N GLY A 436 -21.27 -0.59 -26.10
CA GLY A 436 -22.67 -0.84 -25.75
C GLY A 436 -23.56 0.38 -25.92
N LEU A 437 -23.09 1.55 -25.47
CA LEU A 437 -23.80 2.83 -25.64
C LEU A 437 -23.92 3.26 -27.11
N LEU A 438 -22.95 2.92 -27.96
CA LEU A 438 -23.01 3.14 -29.41
C LEU A 438 -24.03 2.23 -30.08
N LEU A 439 -24.12 0.96 -29.69
CA LEU A 439 -25.13 0.03 -30.23
C LEU A 439 -26.55 0.53 -29.95
N LEU A 440 -26.81 1.08 -28.75
CA LEU A 440 -28.08 1.74 -28.44
C LEU A 440 -28.33 2.96 -29.35
N ASP A 441 -27.29 3.72 -29.71
CA ASP A 441 -27.41 4.84 -30.65
C ASP A 441 -27.74 4.40 -32.08
N VAL A 442 -27.33 3.20 -32.49
CA VAL A 442 -27.72 2.59 -33.77
C VAL A 442 -29.21 2.25 -33.75
N VAL A 443 -29.70 1.59 -32.69
CA VAL A 443 -31.12 1.26 -32.54
C VAL A 443 -31.98 2.52 -32.53
N GLY A 444 -31.55 3.56 -31.80
CA GLY A 444 -32.23 4.85 -31.69
C GLY A 444 -31.95 5.84 -32.84
N VAL A 445 -31.47 5.38 -34.00
CA VAL A 445 -31.00 6.27 -35.06
C VAL A 445 -32.13 7.17 -35.60
N ARG A 446 -31.88 8.48 -35.56
CA ARG A 446 -32.73 9.52 -36.17
C ARG A 446 -32.14 10.09 -37.47
N SER A 447 -30.81 10.07 -37.58
CA SER A 447 -30.06 10.59 -38.73
C SER A 447 -28.71 9.88 -38.83
N GLY A 448 -28.40 9.36 -40.02
CA GLY A 448 -27.13 8.69 -40.31
C GLY A 448 -25.93 9.62 -40.12
N ARG A 449 -26.06 10.92 -40.42
CA ARG A 449 -24.97 11.91 -40.24
C ARG A 449 -24.60 12.10 -38.76
N ARG A 450 -25.60 12.16 -37.89
CA ARG A 450 -25.39 12.30 -36.44
C ARG A 450 -24.76 11.04 -35.85
N LEU A 451 -25.20 9.87 -36.31
CA LEU A 451 -24.63 8.59 -35.89
C LEU A 451 -23.18 8.42 -36.40
N GLY A 452 -22.90 8.80 -37.66
CA GLY A 452 -21.55 8.80 -38.22
C GLY A 452 -20.57 9.66 -37.42
N ARG A 453 -20.98 10.87 -36.98
CA ARG A 453 -20.14 11.69 -36.07
C ARG A 453 -19.82 10.97 -34.77
N LYS A 454 -20.77 10.21 -34.20
CA LYS A 454 -20.52 9.43 -32.97
C LYS A 454 -19.53 8.30 -33.19
N PHE A 455 -19.61 7.60 -34.33
CA PHE A 455 -18.62 6.59 -34.69
C PHE A 455 -17.21 7.19 -34.86
N ILE A 456 -17.09 8.36 -35.49
CA ILE A 456 -15.81 9.07 -35.61
C ILE A 456 -15.25 9.45 -34.24
N PHE A 457 -16.08 10.06 -33.38
CA PHE A 457 -15.64 10.40 -32.02
C PHE A 457 -15.23 9.16 -31.23
N ALA A 458 -15.98 8.07 -31.32
CA ALA A 458 -15.61 6.82 -30.66
C ALA A 458 -14.27 6.26 -31.16
N ALA A 459 -14.03 6.29 -32.48
CA ALA A 459 -12.76 5.87 -33.08
C ALA A 459 -11.57 6.75 -32.65
N ILE A 460 -11.78 8.07 -32.54
CA ILE A 460 -10.75 8.99 -32.03
C ILE A 460 -10.50 8.72 -30.56
N SER A 461 -11.56 8.59 -29.75
CA SER A 461 -11.45 8.30 -28.32
C SER A 461 -10.78 6.95 -28.05
N SER A 462 -10.89 5.97 -28.96
CA SER A 462 -10.17 4.69 -28.81
C SER A 462 -8.67 4.77 -29.03
N LEU A 463 -8.17 5.87 -29.56
CA LEU A 463 -6.72 6.12 -29.63
C LEU A 463 -6.17 6.73 -28.34
N LEU A 464 -7.03 7.19 -27.42
CA LEU A 464 -6.60 7.88 -26.21
C LEU A 464 -5.62 7.07 -25.35
N PRO A 465 -5.83 5.75 -25.08
CA PRO A 465 -4.86 4.98 -24.30
C PRO A 465 -3.47 4.95 -24.95
N PHE A 466 -3.37 4.87 -26.27
CA PHE A 466 -2.07 4.90 -26.97
C PHE A 466 -1.38 6.25 -26.81
N VAL A 467 -2.13 7.36 -26.87
CA VAL A 467 -1.59 8.70 -26.63
C VAL A 467 -1.11 8.83 -25.17
N LEU A 468 -1.87 8.29 -24.21
CA LEU A 468 -1.51 8.29 -22.80
C LEU A 468 -0.28 7.41 -22.53
N ILE A 469 -0.17 6.24 -23.15
CA ILE A 469 1.00 5.35 -23.04
C ILE A 469 2.22 6.00 -23.65
N TYR A 470 2.10 6.58 -24.85
CA TYR A 470 3.18 7.34 -25.47
C TYR A 470 3.68 8.45 -24.54
N ALA A 471 2.75 9.26 -24.01
CA ALA A 471 3.08 10.35 -23.09
C ALA A 471 3.72 9.82 -21.80
N PHE A 472 3.17 8.75 -21.22
CA PHE A 472 3.69 8.10 -20.02
C PHE A 472 5.12 7.60 -20.23
N VAL A 473 5.36 6.82 -21.28
CA VAL A 473 6.69 6.27 -21.60
C VAL A 473 7.69 7.38 -21.86
N ALA A 474 7.32 8.39 -22.65
CA ALA A 474 8.17 9.56 -22.89
C ALA A 474 8.46 10.37 -21.61
N TYR A 475 7.57 10.32 -20.63
CA TYR A 475 7.70 11.06 -19.37
C TYR A 475 8.39 10.27 -18.24
N LEU A 476 8.62 8.96 -18.41
CA LEU A 476 9.27 8.10 -17.40
C LEU A 476 10.53 8.70 -16.74
N PRO A 477 11.46 9.38 -17.44
CA PRO A 477 12.65 9.95 -16.80
C PRO A 477 12.31 11.00 -15.73
N ASN A 478 11.20 11.72 -15.88
CA ASN A 478 10.73 12.71 -14.91
C ASN A 478 10.08 12.06 -13.67
N LEU A 479 9.72 10.78 -13.74
CA LEU A 479 9.18 10.02 -12.62
C LEU A 479 10.27 9.38 -11.76
N VAL A 480 11.53 9.35 -12.24
CA VAL A 480 12.66 8.76 -11.50
C VAL A 480 12.89 9.44 -10.13
N PRO A 481 12.84 10.78 -9.99
CA PRO A 481 12.97 11.42 -8.68
C PRO A 481 11.83 11.05 -7.72
N LEU A 482 10.61 10.88 -8.23
CA LEU A 482 9.47 10.43 -7.43
C LEU A 482 9.69 8.99 -6.94
N ALA A 483 10.13 8.09 -7.82
CA ALA A 483 10.49 6.72 -7.44
C ALA A 483 11.62 6.69 -6.40
N SER A 484 12.64 7.55 -6.53
CA SER A 484 13.70 7.71 -5.53
C SER A 484 13.16 8.13 -4.17
N SER A 485 12.23 9.08 -4.12
CA SER A 485 11.61 9.52 -2.86
C SER A 485 10.76 8.42 -2.20
N LEU A 486 10.05 7.61 -2.98
CA LEU A 486 9.24 6.50 -2.49
C LEU A 486 10.11 5.34 -1.96
N LEU A 487 11.33 5.18 -2.49
CA LEU A 487 12.33 4.21 -2.02
C LEU A 487 13.25 4.79 -0.92
N GLY A 488 12.72 5.65 -0.05
CA GLY A 488 13.47 6.21 1.09
C GLY A 488 14.59 7.17 0.69
N GLY A 489 14.45 7.87 -0.45
CA GLY A 489 15.42 8.88 -0.91
C GLY A 489 16.75 8.30 -1.39
N GLN A 490 16.82 7.00 -1.64
CA GLN A 490 18.04 6.36 -2.15
C GLN A 490 18.36 6.87 -3.56
N ALA A 491 19.64 7.18 -3.80
CA ALA A 491 20.10 7.62 -5.11
C ALA A 491 19.89 6.51 -6.14
N VAL A 492 19.07 6.78 -7.16
CA VAL A 492 18.82 5.81 -8.24
C VAL A 492 20.14 5.60 -9.02
N PRO A 493 20.59 4.34 -9.21
CA PRO A 493 21.84 4.08 -9.90
C PRO A 493 21.87 4.71 -11.30
N PRO A 494 23.01 5.28 -11.74
CA PRO A 494 23.13 5.86 -13.09
C PRO A 494 22.71 4.89 -14.21
N ALA A 495 22.97 3.59 -14.02
CA ALA A 495 22.53 2.52 -14.92
C ALA A 495 21.00 2.45 -15.08
N ALA A 496 20.26 2.57 -13.97
CA ALA A 496 18.79 2.57 -14.01
C ALA A 496 18.26 3.84 -14.68
N ILE A 497 18.88 5.00 -14.44
CA ILE A 497 18.54 6.25 -15.13
C ILE A 497 18.75 6.12 -16.65
N GLN A 498 19.86 5.53 -17.07
CA GLN A 498 20.16 5.29 -18.50
C GLN A 498 19.17 4.31 -19.15
N LEU A 499 18.80 3.24 -18.44
CA LEU A 499 17.79 2.29 -18.89
C LEU A 499 16.44 3.00 -19.09
N VAL A 500 15.98 3.75 -18.08
CA VAL A 500 14.72 4.52 -18.15
C VAL A 500 14.76 5.52 -19.31
N GLY A 501 15.87 6.26 -19.48
CA GLY A 501 16.04 7.19 -20.60
C GLY A 501 15.99 6.52 -21.97
N THR A 502 16.48 5.29 -22.07
CA THR A 502 16.45 4.50 -23.32
C THR A 502 15.05 3.98 -23.64
N ILE A 503 14.30 3.56 -22.63
CA ILE A 503 12.89 3.19 -22.80
C ILE A 503 12.09 4.43 -23.25
N ALA A 504 12.33 5.58 -22.60
CA ALA A 504 11.63 6.83 -22.88
C ALA A 504 11.92 7.40 -24.28
N SER A 505 13.09 7.13 -24.85
CA SER A 505 13.42 7.51 -26.23
C SER A 505 12.79 6.61 -27.29
N ASN A 506 12.20 5.48 -26.88
CA ASN A 506 11.50 4.51 -27.74
C ASN A 506 10.02 4.30 -27.32
N PRO A 507 9.19 5.37 -27.27
CA PRO A 507 7.83 5.28 -26.75
C PRO A 507 6.83 4.53 -27.65
N ILE A 508 7.23 4.22 -28.89
CA ILE A 508 6.43 3.42 -29.85
C ILE A 508 6.98 1.99 -29.98
N GLY A 509 8.23 1.78 -29.60
CA GLY A 509 8.95 0.51 -29.75
C GLY A 509 10.37 0.71 -30.29
N GLY A 510 11.20 -0.31 -30.11
CA GLY A 510 12.60 -0.29 -30.52
C GLY A 510 13.40 -1.39 -29.81
N SER A 511 14.68 -1.49 -30.14
CA SER A 511 15.63 -2.31 -29.39
C SER A 511 16.86 -1.48 -29.08
N ALA A 512 17.43 -1.73 -27.91
CA ALA A 512 18.67 -1.11 -27.49
C ALA A 512 19.53 -2.14 -26.76
N SER A 513 20.84 -1.97 -26.85
CA SER A 513 21.81 -2.76 -26.09
C SER A 513 22.59 -1.81 -25.19
N GLN A 514 22.75 -2.20 -23.93
CA GLN A 514 23.52 -1.44 -22.94
C GLN A 514 24.44 -2.39 -22.21
N THR A 515 25.62 -1.89 -21.86
CA THR A 515 26.59 -2.60 -21.04
C THR A 515 26.59 -1.97 -19.66
N PHE A 516 26.19 -2.74 -18.66
CA PHE A 516 26.28 -2.33 -17.28
C PHE A 516 27.58 -2.88 -16.67
N PRO A 517 28.29 -2.11 -15.83
CA PRO A 517 29.38 -2.66 -15.04
C PRO A 517 28.86 -3.81 -14.18
N VAL A 518 29.64 -4.88 -14.03
CA VAL A 518 29.27 -6.03 -13.21
C VAL A 518 29.03 -5.56 -11.78
N VAL A 519 27.79 -5.62 -11.33
CA VAL A 519 27.43 -5.38 -9.92
C VAL A 519 27.72 -6.69 -9.18
N GLY A 520 28.65 -6.63 -8.22
CA GLY A 520 29.18 -7.80 -7.52
C GLY A 520 30.48 -8.31 -8.15
N ARG A 521 31.62 -7.71 -7.79
CA ARG A 521 32.90 -8.42 -7.87
C ARG A 521 32.82 -9.58 -6.86
N ARG A 522 32.91 -10.82 -7.34
CA ARG A 522 33.62 -11.84 -6.56
C ARG A 522 35.10 -11.45 -6.55
N PRO A 523 35.74 -11.20 -5.41
CA PRO A 523 37.15 -11.57 -5.25
C PRO A 523 37.30 -13.08 -5.44
#